data_AF-A0A101WG23-F1
#
_entry.id   AF-A0A101WG23-F1
#
_cell.length_a   1.000
_cell.length_b   1.000
_cell.length_c   1.000
_cell.angle_alpha   90.00
_cell.angle_beta   90.00
_cell.angle_gamma   90.00
#
_symmetry.space_group_name_H-M   'P 1'
#
loop_
_entity.id
_entity.type
_entity.pdbx_description
1 polymer ?
#
loop_
_entity_poly.entity_id
_entity_poly.type
_entity_poly.pdbx_seq_one_letter_code
_entity_poly.pdbx_strand_id
1 'polypeptide(L)' 'MIKKTYQLETVSCPSCIAKIEGMLKKTQGINESEVLFNTSRVRVTFDETMIESDAIKSKIGKLGYKVLGEK' A
#
# COMPACT_ATOMS: atom_id res chain seq x y z
N MET A 1 -2.18 12.41 10.96
CA MET A 1 -1.60 11.18 10.37
C MET A 1 -2.48 10.00 10.74
N ILE A 2 -2.88 9.21 9.75
CA ILE A 2 -3.74 8.05 9.92
C ILE A 2 -2.99 6.79 9.48
N LYS A 3 -3.29 5.69 10.17
CA LYS A 3 -2.75 4.37 9.85
C LYS A 3 -3.86 3.52 9.27
N LYS A 4 -3.63 2.96 8.08
CA LYS A 4 -4.54 2.00 7.46
C LYS A 4 -3.80 0.75 7.02
N THR A 5 -4.54 -0.34 6.95
CA THR A 5 -4.08 -1.62 6.42
C THR A 5 -4.92 -2.03 5.23
N TYR A 6 -4.28 -2.21 4.09
CA TYR A 6 -4.88 -2.68 2.85
C TYR A 6 -4.67 -4.19 2.71
N GLN A 7 -5.73 -4.93 2.43
CA GLN A 7 -5.65 -6.33 2.02
C GLN A 7 -5.47 -6.37 0.51
N LEU A 8 -4.39 -7.00 0.04
CA LEU A 8 -4.15 -7.26 -1.37
C LEU A 8 -4.65 -8.65 -1.76
N GLU A 9 -4.88 -8.84 -3.05
CA GLU A 9 -4.90 -10.17 -3.63
C GLU A 9 -3.56 -10.90 -3.43
N THR A 10 -3.57 -12.23 -3.56
CA THR A 10 -2.40 -13.07 -3.29
C THR A 10 -1.18 -12.57 -4.05
N VAL A 11 -0.23 -12.00 -3.32
CA VAL A 11 1.08 -11.65 -3.86
C VAL A 11 1.94 -12.90 -3.78
N SER A 12 2.43 -13.40 -4.91
CA SER A 12 3.22 -14.65 -4.98
C SER A 12 4.71 -14.41 -5.26
N CYS A 13 5.13 -13.17 -5.55
CA CYS A 13 6.50 -12.87 -5.96
C CYS A 13 7.18 -11.83 -5.06
N PRO A 14 8.32 -12.16 -4.41
CA PRO A 14 9.08 -11.22 -3.56
C PRO A 14 9.52 -9.95 -4.30
N SER A 15 9.88 -10.07 -5.58
CA SER A 15 10.33 -8.92 -6.40
C SER A 15 9.23 -7.87 -6.60
N CYS A 16 7.97 -8.29 -6.60
CA CYS A 16 6.85 -7.37 -6.73
C CYS A 16 6.57 -6.58 -5.46
N ILE A 17 6.86 -7.16 -4.30
CA ILE A 17 6.68 -6.47 -3.01
C ILE A 17 7.65 -5.32 -2.87
N ALA A 18 8.91 -5.51 -3.24
CA ALA A 18 9.90 -4.45 -3.23
C ALA A 18 9.46 -3.24 -4.09
N LYS A 19 8.74 -3.50 -5.20
CA LYS A 19 8.15 -2.42 -6.02
C LYS A 19 7.03 -1.68 -5.31
N ILE A 20 6.13 -2.40 -4.64
CA ILE A 20 5.03 -1.78 -3.87
C ILE A 20 5.61 -0.90 -2.75
N GLU A 21 6.52 -1.45 -1.95
CA GLU A 21 7.12 -0.72 -0.84
C GLU A 21 7.91 0.50 -1.33
N GLY A 22 8.71 0.35 -2.39
CA GLY A 22 9.45 1.45 -2.99
C GLY A 22 8.55 2.56 -3.56
N MET A 23 7.40 2.20 -4.15
CA MET A 23 6.42 3.16 -4.65
C MET A 23 5.71 3.91 -3.51
N LEU A 24 5.32 3.20 -2.44
CA LEU A 24 4.67 3.80 -1.28
C LEU A 24 5.62 4.75 -0.54
N LYS A 25 6.88 4.35 -0.31
CA LYS A 25 7.91 5.23 0.30
C LYS A 25 8.18 6.50 -0.51
N LYS A 26 8.02 6.46 -1.83
CA LYS A 26 8.20 7.62 -2.72
C LYS A 26 6.92 8.45 -2.88
N THR A 27 5.80 8.01 -2.34
CA THR A 27 4.53 8.72 -2.48
C THR A 27 4.43 9.82 -1.44
N GLN A 28 4.32 11.06 -1.91
CA GLN A 28 4.09 12.21 -1.05
C GLN A 28 2.84 12.02 -0.19
N GLY A 29 2.94 12.41 1.08
CA GLY A 29 1.89 12.19 2.08
C GLY A 29 1.98 10.86 2.81
N ILE A 30 2.76 9.89 2.33
CA ILE A 30 3.06 8.66 3.08
C ILE A 30 4.27 8.89 3.98
N ASN A 31 4.09 8.64 5.28
CA ASN A 31 5.16 8.75 6.27
C ASN A 31 5.84 7.40 6.51
N GLU A 32 5.06 6.33 6.61
CA GLU A 32 5.56 4.96 6.80
C GLU A 32 4.76 3.98 5.97
N SER A 33 5.42 2.93 5.47
CA SER A 33 4.77 1.83 4.76
C SER A 33 5.47 0.51 5.06
N GLU A 34 4.70 -0.53 5.37
CA GLU A 34 5.16 -1.88 5.68
C GLU A 34 4.34 -2.89 4.87
N VAL A 35 5.01 -3.76 4.11
CA VAL A 35 4.35 -4.81 3.32
C VAL A 35 4.50 -6.17 3.99
N LEU A 36 3.38 -6.71 4.48
CA LEU A 36 3.27 -8.00 5.17
C LEU A 36 2.96 -9.12 4.18
N PHE A 37 3.97 -9.59 3.44
CA PHE A 37 3.86 -10.63 2.41
C PHE A 37 3.09 -11.87 2.87
N ASN A 38 3.44 -12.40 4.05
CA ASN A 38 2.84 -13.62 4.61
C ASN A 38 1.31 -13.53 4.75
N THR A 39 0.76 -12.31 4.85
CA THR A 39 -0.68 -12.08 4.98
C THR A 39 -1.30 -11.35 3.78
N SER A 40 -0.51 -11.04 2.76
CA SER A 40 -0.89 -10.18 1.63
C SER A 40 -1.50 -8.84 2.11
N ARG A 41 -0.90 -8.22 3.13
CA ARG A 41 -1.36 -6.94 3.69
C ARG A 41 -0.33 -5.85 3.54
N VAL A 42 -0.77 -4.61 3.42
CA VAL A 42 0.08 -3.42 3.39
C VAL A 42 -0.40 -2.46 4.47
N ARG A 43 0.46 -2.14 5.42
CA ARG A 43 0.21 -1.08 6.41
C ARG A 43 0.83 0.22 5.91
N VAL A 44 0.06 1.29 5.96
CA VAL A 44 0.51 2.62 5.54
C VAL A 44 0.09 3.63 6.60
N THR A 45 1.04 4.44 7.05
CA THR A 45 0.80 5.66 7.82
C THR A 45 0.93 6.83 6.86
N PHE A 46 -0.13 7.63 6.73
CA PHE A 46 -0.16 8.74 5.79
C PHE A 46 -0.93 9.94 6.34
N ASP A 47 -0.74 11.09 5.70
CA ASP A 47 -1.44 12.34 6.01
C ASP A 47 -2.67 12.47 5.11
N GLU A 48 -3.86 12.42 5.71
CA GLU A 48 -5.15 12.53 5.01
C GLU A 48 -5.37 13.91 4.37
N THR A 49 -4.60 14.93 4.77
CA THR A 49 -4.64 16.26 4.14
C THR A 49 -3.83 16.32 2.84
N MET A 50 -2.89 15.38 2.64
CA MET A 50 -2.03 15.31 1.46
C MET A 50 -2.43 14.19 0.49
N ILE A 51 -2.92 13.07 1.01
CA ILE A 51 -3.29 11.91 0.19
C ILE A 51 -4.47 11.15 0.80
N GLU A 52 -5.42 10.79 -0.06
CA GLU A 52 -6.57 9.99 0.34
C GLU A 52 -6.30 8.49 0.21
N SER A 53 -7.04 7.70 0.98
CA SER A 53 -6.96 6.23 0.91
C SER A 53 -7.19 5.68 -0.50
N ASP A 54 -8.15 6.22 -1.24
CA ASP A 54 -8.44 5.78 -2.62
C ASP A 54 -7.28 6.05 -3.59
N ALA A 55 -6.54 7.15 -3.39
CA ALA A 55 -5.33 7.40 -4.17
C ALA A 55 -4.23 6.37 -3.89
N ILE A 56 -4.09 5.92 -2.63
CA ILE A 56 -3.16 4.84 -2.25
C ILE A 56 -3.58 3.53 -2.90
N LYS A 57 -4.88 3.17 -2.83
CA LYS A 57 -5.42 1.98 -3.49
C LYS A 57 -5.19 2.00 -5.00
N SER A 58 -5.43 3.15 -5.64
CA SER A 58 -5.23 3.33 -7.08
C SER A 58 -3.77 3.15 -7.48
N LYS A 59 -2.83 3.72 -6.71
CA LYS A 59 -1.39 3.53 -6.92
C LYS A 59 -0.95 2.07 -6.81
N ILE A 60 -1.50 1.33 -5.84
CA ILE A 60 -1.26 -0.12 -5.73
C ILE A 60 -1.86 -0.86 -6.94
N GLY A 61 -3.07 -0.49 -7.36
CA GLY A 61 -3.72 -1.01 -8.57
C GLY A 61 -2.91 -0.82 -9.85
N LYS A 62 -2.22 0.32 -10.01
CA LYS A 62 -1.33 0.59 -11.15
C LYS A 62 -0.14 -0.36 -11.24
N LEU A 63 0.24 -1.00 -10.14
CA LEU A 63 1.28 -2.03 -10.11
C LEU A 63 0.74 -3.43 -10.46
N GLY A 64 -0.56 -3.55 -10.75
CA GLY A 64 -1.22 -4.81 -11.07
C GLY A 64 -1.77 -5.55 -9.86
N TYR A 65 -1.93 -4.87 -8.70
CA TYR A 65 -2.44 -5.47 -7.47
C TYR A 65 -3.81 -4.91 -7.10
N LYS A 66 -4.79 -5.79 -7.00
CA LYS A 66 -6.13 -5.48 -6.51
C LYS A 66 -6.14 -5.40 -4.99
N VAL A 67 -6.67 -4.30 -4.48
CA VAL A 67 -6.98 -4.14 -3.06
C VAL A 67 -8.36 -4.75 -2.81
N LEU A 68 -8.42 -5.79 -1.97
CA LEU A 68 -9.65 -6.51 -1.60
C LEU A 68 -10.41 -5.83 -0.46
N GLY A 69 -9.72 -5.01 0.35
CA GLY A 69 -10.33 -4.24 1.43
C GLY A 69 -9.32 -3.36 2.16
N GLU A 70 -9.83 -2.47 3.00
CA GLU A 70 -9.02 -1.63 3.89
C GLU A 70 -9.60 -1.69 5.32
N LYS A 71 -8.72 -1.59 6.32
CA LYS A 71 -9.05 -1.50 7.75
C LYS A 71 -8.17 -0.49 8.45
#